data_AF-A0A2J0SRP5-F1
#
_entry.id   AF-A0A2J0SRP5-F1
#
_cell.length_a   1.000
_cell.length_b   1.000
_cell.length_c   1.000
_cell.angle_alpha   90.00
_cell.angle_beta   90.00
_cell.angle_gamma   90.00
#
_symmetry.space_group_name_H-M   'P 1'
#
loop_
_entity.id
_entity.type
_entity.pdbx_description
1 polymer ?
#
loop_
_entity_poly.entity_id
_entity_poly.type
_entity_poly.pdbx_seq_one_letter_code
_entity_poly.pdbx_strand_id
1 'polypeptide(L)'
;MTRRPGLVIGHDAQSAPSAAVVPDDALQIVYIVRGFHRLLYVPPPQWPGCHFEQGENLDVTLRIAQTEVAPGTDLDTLIALIDARMQQLVLAWELSLGQRLQLRRLHVSLPRLPVMKGGATSQDGVSFSDRCEATIIHAAAPVQMPQIPLAAERWVRTLAEAGDFGGYVEEQLRRHFLIIEELWETYASRFDNADQAKCKEIRCVRNFVSHYDCTREPVLGFIIINLPSAEVQRSSHRAVRFDRTSQEHRTFVARFAVDSERIARRLVELAIVDL
;
A
#
# COMPACT_ATOMS: atom_id res chain seq x y z
N MET A 1 73.85 1.10 -4.27
CA MET A 1 73.29 0.43 -5.46
C MET A 1 72.32 -0.63 -4.99
N THR A 2 71.01 -0.43 -5.14
CA THR A 2 70.03 -1.51 -5.36
C THR A 2 68.71 -0.90 -5.80
N ARG A 3 68.28 -1.34 -6.99
CA ARG A 3 67.09 -0.90 -7.72
C ARG A 3 65.82 -1.44 -7.05
N ARG A 4 64.75 -0.64 -7.09
CA ARG A 4 63.36 -1.12 -6.93
C ARG A 4 62.92 -1.82 -8.23
N PRO A 5 62.38 -3.04 -8.19
CA PRO A 5 61.30 -3.47 -9.06
C PRO A 5 59.98 -3.33 -8.26
N GLY A 6 58.80 -3.14 -8.82
CA GLY A 6 58.32 -3.32 -10.18
C GLY A 6 56.81 -3.53 -10.00
N LEU A 7 56.03 -2.65 -10.61
CA LEU A 7 54.58 -2.64 -10.63
C LEU A 7 54.05 -3.97 -11.21
N VAL A 8 53.16 -4.66 -10.51
CA VAL A 8 52.31 -5.72 -11.10
C VAL A 8 50.86 -5.31 -10.87
N ILE A 9 50.20 -4.92 -11.95
CA ILE A 9 48.76 -4.67 -12.01
C ILE A 9 48.10 -6.05 -12.13
N GLY A 10 47.59 -6.56 -11.01
CA GLY A 10 46.70 -7.72 -10.97
C GLY A 10 45.28 -7.26 -11.25
N HIS A 11 44.81 -7.55 -12.45
CA HIS A 11 43.46 -7.27 -12.93
C HIS A 11 42.53 -8.38 -12.43
N ASP A 12 42.19 -8.37 -11.13
CA ASP A 12 41.13 -9.25 -10.63
C ASP A 12 39.78 -8.57 -10.90
N ALA A 13 39.21 -8.94 -12.03
CA ALA A 13 37.80 -8.73 -12.34
C ALA A 13 36.98 -9.31 -11.18
N GLN A 14 36.37 -8.42 -10.39
CA GLN A 14 35.34 -8.77 -9.44
C GLN A 14 34.21 -9.44 -10.20
N SER A 15 34.14 -10.76 -10.03
CA SER A 15 33.03 -11.61 -10.40
C SER A 15 31.74 -11.01 -9.86
N ALA A 16 30.80 -10.77 -10.77
CA ALA A 16 29.42 -10.42 -10.45
C ALA A 16 28.85 -11.41 -9.42
N PRO A 17 27.99 -10.98 -8.48
CA PRO A 17 27.33 -11.90 -7.57
C PRO A 17 26.48 -12.88 -8.40
N SER A 18 26.83 -14.15 -8.26
CA SER A 18 26.18 -15.31 -8.87
C SER A 18 24.66 -15.21 -8.75
N ALA A 19 23.97 -15.13 -9.88
CA ALA A 19 22.58 -15.57 -9.97
C ALA A 19 22.53 -16.99 -9.39
N ALA A 20 21.78 -17.20 -8.32
CA ALA A 20 21.60 -18.53 -7.76
C ALA A 20 21.00 -19.42 -8.86
N VAL A 21 21.74 -20.46 -9.26
CA VAL A 21 21.26 -21.45 -10.23
C VAL A 21 20.13 -22.23 -9.55
N VAL A 22 18.89 -21.90 -9.92
CA VAL A 22 17.70 -22.61 -9.47
C VAL A 22 17.60 -23.92 -10.26
N PRO A 23 17.36 -25.08 -9.61
CA PRO A 23 17.22 -26.35 -10.31
C PRO A 23 16.03 -26.36 -11.29
N ASP A 24 16.21 -27.00 -12.45
CA ASP A 24 15.25 -27.12 -13.57
C ASP A 24 13.89 -27.80 -13.21
N ASP A 25 13.76 -28.30 -11.97
CA ASP A 25 12.64 -29.10 -11.47
C ASP A 25 11.70 -28.34 -10.52
N ALA A 26 11.85 -27.02 -10.39
CA ALA A 26 11.04 -26.19 -9.50
C ALA A 26 9.94 -25.40 -10.25
N LEU A 27 8.76 -25.25 -9.62
CA LEU A 27 7.80 -24.21 -10.03
C LEU A 27 8.39 -22.86 -9.66
N GLN A 28 8.57 -21.98 -10.64
CA GLN A 28 9.05 -20.62 -10.42
C GLN A 28 7.98 -19.63 -10.82
N ILE A 29 7.70 -18.65 -9.97
CA ILE A 29 6.86 -17.50 -10.31
C ILE A 29 7.61 -16.22 -10.00
N VAL A 30 7.66 -15.31 -10.98
CA VAL A 30 8.29 -14.00 -10.84
C VAL A 30 7.23 -12.92 -10.82
N TYR A 31 7.25 -12.10 -9.77
CA TYR A 31 6.40 -10.95 -9.59
C TYR A 31 7.21 -9.67 -9.61
N ILE A 32 6.59 -8.61 -10.09
CA ILE A 32 7.06 -7.24 -9.93
C ILE A 32 6.02 -6.44 -9.14
N VAL A 33 6.48 -5.70 -8.15
CA VAL A 33 5.66 -4.76 -7.39
C VAL A 33 6.20 -3.36 -7.66
N ARG A 34 5.32 -2.49 -8.17
CA ARG A 34 5.62 -1.09 -8.50
C ARG A 34 4.82 -0.13 -7.62
N GLY A 35 5.17 1.14 -7.67
CA GLY A 35 4.48 2.20 -6.91
C GLY A 35 5.15 2.54 -5.58
N PHE A 36 6.32 1.97 -5.30
CA PHE A 36 7.15 2.47 -4.22
C PHE A 36 7.67 3.84 -4.61
N HIS A 37 7.17 4.88 -3.96
CA HIS A 37 7.56 6.26 -4.28
C HIS A 37 8.91 6.65 -3.67
N ARG A 38 9.47 5.84 -2.76
CA ARG A 38 10.82 6.02 -2.16
C ARG A 38 11.46 4.67 -1.80
N LEU A 39 12.80 4.67 -1.70
CA LEU A 39 13.61 3.58 -1.12
C LEU A 39 13.37 3.58 0.40
N LEU A 40 12.28 2.96 0.82
CA LEU A 40 12.13 2.49 2.18
C LEU A 40 12.61 1.05 2.21
N TYR A 41 13.34 0.68 3.27
CA TYR A 41 13.71 -0.71 3.53
C TYR A 41 12.43 -1.49 3.82
N VAL A 42 11.82 -2.01 2.76
CA VAL A 42 10.78 -3.01 2.87
C VAL A 42 11.48 -4.28 3.34
N PRO A 43 11.11 -4.84 4.51
CA PRO A 43 11.75 -6.05 4.99
C PRO A 43 11.57 -7.16 3.95
N PRO A 44 12.64 -7.87 3.56
CA PRO A 44 12.52 -8.96 2.60
C PRO A 44 11.60 -10.04 3.18
N PRO A 45 10.70 -10.62 2.39
CA PRO A 45 9.87 -11.72 2.86
C PRO A 45 10.75 -12.89 3.28
N GLN A 46 10.49 -13.45 4.45
CA GLN A 46 11.27 -14.56 5.02
C GLN A 46 10.74 -15.94 4.59
N TRP A 47 10.11 -16.01 3.41
CA TRP A 47 9.43 -17.23 2.98
C TRP A 47 10.43 -18.19 2.31
N PRO A 48 10.34 -19.51 2.58
CA PRO A 48 11.18 -20.49 1.89
C PRO A 48 11.06 -20.37 0.37
N GLY A 49 12.19 -20.43 -0.34
CA GLY A 49 12.23 -20.33 -1.81
C GLY A 49 11.91 -18.94 -2.36
N CYS A 50 11.72 -17.92 -1.51
CA CYS A 50 11.48 -16.56 -1.94
C CYS A 50 12.79 -15.78 -2.05
N HIS A 51 13.05 -15.22 -3.22
CA HIS A 51 14.17 -14.34 -3.50
C HIS A 51 13.65 -12.93 -3.75
N PHE A 52 14.18 -11.97 -3.00
CA PHE A 52 13.83 -10.56 -3.08
C PHE A 52 14.97 -9.80 -3.75
N GLU A 53 14.63 -9.01 -4.77
CA GLU A 53 15.56 -8.15 -5.48
C GLU A 53 14.93 -6.76 -5.61
N GLN A 54 15.57 -5.76 -5.02
CA GLN A 54 15.15 -4.37 -5.17
C GLN A 54 15.87 -3.78 -6.39
N GLY A 55 15.11 -3.40 -7.41
CA GLY A 55 15.64 -2.76 -8.61
C GLY A 55 15.97 -1.29 -8.40
N GLU A 56 16.76 -0.72 -9.31
CA GLU A 56 17.20 0.68 -9.28
C GLU A 56 16.03 1.70 -9.36
N ASN A 57 14.87 1.26 -9.82
CA ASN A 57 13.69 2.10 -10.08
C ASN A 57 12.63 2.06 -8.97
N LEU A 58 13.00 1.62 -7.77
CA LEU A 58 12.08 1.37 -6.64
C LEU A 58 11.11 0.21 -6.89
N ASP A 59 11.19 -0.46 -8.04
CA ASP A 59 10.49 -1.70 -8.29
C ASP A 59 11.07 -2.82 -7.43
N VAL A 60 10.20 -3.65 -6.88
CA VAL A 60 10.59 -4.86 -6.16
C VAL A 60 10.28 -6.06 -7.02
N THR A 61 11.30 -6.87 -7.31
CA THR A 61 11.14 -8.16 -7.96
C THR A 61 11.17 -9.26 -6.91
N LEU A 62 10.15 -10.11 -6.91
CA LEU A 62 10.04 -11.27 -6.06
C LEU A 62 10.01 -12.52 -6.91
N ARG A 63 10.94 -13.44 -6.67
CA ARG A 63 10.95 -14.76 -7.30
C ARG A 63 10.59 -15.80 -6.25
N ILE A 64 9.59 -16.61 -6.50
CA ILE A 64 9.20 -17.72 -5.63
C ILE A 64 9.51 -19.01 -6.36
N ALA A 65 10.39 -19.83 -5.79
CA ALA A 65 10.76 -21.15 -6.28
C ALA A 65 10.26 -22.22 -5.31
N GLN A 66 9.31 -23.06 -5.78
CA GLN A 66 8.79 -24.20 -5.03
C GLN A 66 9.46 -25.48 -5.56
N THR A 67 10.36 -26.06 -4.76
CA THR A 67 11.16 -27.24 -5.12
C THR A 67 10.50 -28.57 -4.76
N GLU A 68 9.47 -28.56 -3.90
CA GLU A 68 8.74 -29.75 -3.45
C GLU A 68 7.38 -29.85 -4.16
N VAL A 69 7.39 -30.12 -5.47
CA VAL A 69 6.16 -30.38 -6.24
C VAL A 69 6.03 -31.89 -6.45
N ALA A 70 5.04 -32.51 -5.81
CA ALA A 70 4.84 -33.95 -5.92
C ALA A 70 4.15 -34.32 -7.26
N PRO A 71 4.36 -35.55 -7.78
CA PRO A 71 3.59 -36.05 -8.91
C PRO A 71 2.08 -36.05 -8.57
N GLY A 72 1.28 -35.35 -9.38
CA GLY A 72 -0.16 -35.21 -9.16
C GLY A 72 -0.58 -33.96 -8.37
N THR A 73 0.36 -33.09 -7.98
CA THR A 73 0.02 -31.76 -7.46
C THR A 73 -0.71 -30.95 -8.54
N ASP A 74 -1.86 -30.39 -8.16
CA ASP A 74 -2.56 -29.41 -8.98
C ASP A 74 -1.78 -28.09 -8.99
N LEU A 75 -1.06 -27.87 -10.10
CA LEU A 75 -0.22 -26.69 -10.29
C LEU A 75 -1.03 -25.40 -10.31
N ASP A 76 -2.26 -25.42 -10.81
CA ASP A 76 -3.11 -24.23 -10.89
C ASP A 76 -3.56 -23.80 -9.50
N THR A 77 -3.97 -24.75 -8.66
CA THR A 77 -4.27 -24.49 -7.24
C THR A 77 -3.05 -23.99 -6.49
N LEU A 78 -1.87 -24.57 -6.74
CA LEU A 78 -0.62 -24.12 -6.11
C LEU A 78 -0.25 -22.68 -6.52
N ILE A 79 -0.37 -22.35 -7.81
CA ILE A 79 -0.15 -20.99 -8.31
C ILE A 79 -1.13 -20.01 -7.64
N ALA A 80 -2.41 -20.36 -7.56
CA ALA A 80 -3.43 -19.52 -6.92
C ALA A 80 -3.15 -19.28 -5.43
N LEU A 81 -2.64 -20.28 -4.70
CA LEU A 81 -2.20 -20.11 -3.31
C LEU A 81 -1.00 -19.16 -3.18
N ILE A 82 -0.03 -19.27 -4.09
CA ILE A 82 1.13 -18.36 -4.14
C ILE A 82 0.68 -16.94 -4.47
N ASP A 83 -0.25 -16.77 -5.41
CA ASP A 83 -0.83 -15.47 -5.75
C ASP A 83 -1.57 -14.85 -4.57
N ALA A 84 -2.41 -15.61 -3.88
CA ALA A 84 -3.13 -15.14 -2.72
C ALA A 84 -2.15 -14.64 -1.65
N ARG A 85 -1.10 -15.42 -1.37
CA ARG A 85 -0.05 -15.04 -0.43
C ARG A 85 0.70 -13.77 -0.86
N MET A 86 0.98 -13.65 -2.17
CA MET A 86 1.58 -12.45 -2.75
C MET A 86 0.69 -11.21 -2.62
N GLN A 87 -0.61 -11.37 -2.84
CA GLN A 87 -1.58 -10.29 -2.63
C GLN A 87 -1.62 -9.86 -1.16
N GLN A 88 -1.63 -10.81 -0.21
CA GLN A 88 -1.57 -10.50 1.22
C GLN A 88 -0.32 -9.70 1.61
N LEU A 89 0.84 -10.05 1.05
CA LEU A 89 2.08 -9.30 1.26
C LEU A 89 2.00 -7.88 0.72
N VAL A 90 1.45 -7.70 -0.49
CA VAL A 90 1.27 -6.38 -1.09
C VAL A 90 0.29 -5.55 -0.27
N LEU A 91 -0.82 -6.12 0.19
CA LEU A 91 -1.74 -5.44 1.11
C LEU A 91 -1.03 -5.00 2.39
N ALA A 92 -0.16 -5.85 2.95
CA ALA A 92 0.61 -5.50 4.13
C ALA A 92 1.54 -4.31 3.89
N TRP A 93 2.18 -4.24 2.72
CA TRP A 93 2.96 -3.08 2.30
C TRP A 93 2.10 -1.84 2.06
N GLU A 94 0.95 -1.97 1.39
CA GLU A 94 0.01 -0.86 1.18
C GLU A 94 -0.50 -0.28 2.51
N LEU A 95 -0.85 -1.14 3.48
CA LEU A 95 -1.22 -0.71 4.83
C LEU A 95 -0.06 0.04 5.48
N SER A 96 1.14 -0.53 5.48
CA SER A 96 2.31 0.09 6.12
C SER A 96 2.68 1.43 5.50
N LEU A 97 2.62 1.54 4.17
CA LEU A 97 3.06 2.72 3.43
C LEU A 97 1.96 3.77 3.30
N GLY A 98 0.69 3.37 3.43
CA GLY A 98 -0.45 4.25 3.17
C GLY A 98 -0.56 4.64 1.69
N GLN A 99 -0.07 3.81 0.76
CA GLN A 99 -0.04 4.10 -0.66
C GLN A 99 -0.33 2.84 -1.47
N ARG A 100 -0.96 3.00 -2.64
CA ARG A 100 -1.33 1.87 -3.50
C ARG A 100 -0.13 1.34 -4.26
N LEU A 101 -0.04 0.01 -4.33
CA LEU A 101 1.02 -0.70 -5.04
C LEU A 101 0.43 -1.48 -6.21
N GLN A 102 1.22 -1.66 -7.25
CA GLN A 102 0.84 -2.43 -8.43
C GLN A 102 1.59 -3.75 -8.45
N LEU A 103 0.89 -4.84 -8.16
CA LEU A 103 1.40 -6.20 -8.33
C LEU A 103 1.16 -6.69 -9.76
N ARG A 104 2.21 -7.18 -10.41
CA ARG A 104 2.11 -7.87 -11.70
C ARG A 104 2.90 -9.16 -11.67
N ARG A 105 2.30 -10.24 -12.18
CA ARG A 105 3.04 -11.47 -12.48
C ARG A 105 3.77 -11.28 -13.82
N LEU A 106 5.08 -11.52 -13.84
CA LEU A 106 5.90 -11.40 -15.04
C LEU A 106 6.05 -12.73 -15.76
N HIS A 107 6.36 -13.79 -15.02
CA HIS A 107 6.63 -15.10 -15.61
C HIS A 107 6.25 -16.24 -14.66
N VAL A 108 5.86 -17.39 -15.23
CA VAL A 108 5.69 -18.67 -14.55
C VAL A 108 6.51 -19.71 -15.31
N SER A 109 7.52 -20.26 -14.65
CA SER A 109 8.26 -21.43 -15.13
C SER A 109 7.68 -22.67 -14.45
N LEU A 110 7.09 -23.57 -15.21
CA LEU A 110 6.58 -24.83 -14.68
C LEU A 110 7.72 -25.83 -14.49
N PRO A 111 7.67 -26.68 -13.44
CA PRO A 111 8.68 -27.72 -13.27
C PRO A 111 8.64 -28.68 -14.45
N ARG A 112 9.80 -29.20 -14.87
CA ARG A 112 9.85 -30.30 -15.84
C ARG A 112 9.30 -31.56 -15.20
N LEU A 113 7.98 -31.72 -15.22
CA LEU A 113 7.37 -33.00 -14.89
C LEU A 113 7.88 -34.02 -15.91
N PRO A 114 8.25 -35.25 -15.49
CA PRO A 114 8.64 -36.29 -16.43
C PRO A 114 7.46 -36.57 -17.36
N VAL A 115 7.52 -35.98 -18.56
CA VAL A 115 6.51 -36.14 -19.59
C VAL A 115 6.60 -37.59 -20.07
N MET A 116 5.52 -38.36 -19.90
CA MET A 116 5.27 -39.46 -20.81
C MET A 116 5.04 -38.86 -22.19
N LYS A 117 6.11 -38.86 -23.00
CA LYS A 117 6.19 -38.55 -24.43
C LYS A 117 5.15 -37.57 -25.00
N GLY A 118 5.61 -36.35 -25.29
CA GLY A 118 5.14 -35.59 -26.46
C GLY A 118 4.66 -34.17 -26.15
N GLY A 119 5.39 -33.18 -26.69
CA GLY A 119 4.93 -31.80 -26.83
C GLY A 119 5.80 -30.79 -26.10
N ALA A 120 6.60 -30.03 -26.86
CA ALA A 120 7.29 -28.84 -26.35
C ALA A 120 6.43 -27.61 -26.65
N THR A 121 6.32 -26.70 -25.67
CA THR A 121 5.83 -25.33 -25.91
C THR A 121 6.69 -24.34 -25.13
N SER A 122 7.16 -23.31 -25.83
CA SER A 122 7.85 -22.13 -25.30
C SER A 122 6.89 -20.93 -25.41
N GLN A 123 6.91 -20.04 -24.42
CA GLN A 123 6.27 -18.72 -24.51
C GLN A 123 7.21 -17.65 -23.94
N ASP A 124 7.50 -16.64 -24.77
CA ASP A 124 8.19 -15.39 -24.42
C ASP A 124 7.19 -14.32 -23.97
N GLY A 125 7.62 -13.41 -23.08
CA GLY A 125 6.84 -12.26 -22.62
C GLY A 125 7.64 -10.96 -22.64
N VAL A 126 7.03 -9.88 -23.15
CA VAL A 126 7.57 -8.50 -23.23
C VAL A 126 6.84 -7.59 -22.23
N SER A 127 7.51 -6.58 -21.65
CA SER A 127 6.88 -5.62 -20.71
C SER A 127 7.27 -4.15 -20.97
N PHE A 128 6.38 -3.22 -20.59
CA PHE A 128 6.54 -1.75 -20.66
C PHE A 128 6.20 -1.06 -19.31
N SER A 129 6.74 0.15 -19.06
CA SER A 129 6.51 0.98 -17.86
C SER A 129 6.38 2.46 -18.17
N ASP A 130 5.50 3.18 -17.46
CA ASP A 130 5.44 4.65 -17.40
C ASP A 130 5.28 5.13 -15.94
N ARG A 131 5.86 6.29 -15.60
CA ARG A 131 6.10 6.82 -14.23
C ARG A 131 5.28 8.08 -13.91
N CYS A 132 5.06 8.34 -12.61
CA CYS A 132 4.96 9.69 -12.04
C CYS A 132 5.28 9.71 -10.53
N GLU A 133 5.96 10.75 -10.04
CA GLU A 133 6.46 10.90 -8.66
C GLU A 133 5.68 11.98 -7.87
N ALA A 134 5.42 11.73 -6.59
CA ALA A 134 5.10 12.75 -5.59
C ALA A 134 5.58 12.31 -4.20
N THR A 135 5.94 13.30 -3.37
CA THR A 135 6.75 13.13 -2.17
C THR A 135 5.96 13.40 -0.88
N ILE A 136 5.81 12.40 0.01
CA ILE A 136 5.29 12.58 1.38
C ILE A 136 6.11 11.72 2.37
N ILE A 137 6.19 12.13 3.63
CA ILE A 137 6.97 11.51 4.71
C ILE A 137 6.03 10.69 5.60
N HIS A 138 6.25 9.38 5.76
CA HIS A 138 5.51 8.53 6.73
C HIS A 138 6.38 7.45 7.40
N ALA A 139 5.78 6.84 8.44
CA ALA A 139 6.35 6.14 9.60
C ALA A 139 7.29 4.95 9.36
N ALA A 140 7.99 4.53 10.42
CA ALA A 140 8.93 3.42 10.41
C ALA A 140 8.24 2.08 10.02
N ALA A 141 8.91 1.30 9.17
CA ALA A 141 8.44 0.00 8.73
C ALA A 141 8.31 -0.99 9.91
N PRO A 142 7.28 -1.85 9.95
CA PRO A 142 7.12 -2.84 11.00
C PRO A 142 8.22 -3.90 10.95
N VAL A 143 8.65 -4.37 12.12
CA VAL A 143 9.72 -5.38 12.30
C VAL A 143 9.32 -6.75 11.71
N GLN A 144 8.02 -7.04 11.65
CA GLN A 144 7.47 -8.24 11.04
C GLN A 144 6.18 -7.86 10.27
N MET A 145 6.10 -8.27 9.00
CA MET A 145 4.93 -7.97 8.17
C MET A 145 3.73 -8.82 8.64
N PRO A 146 2.59 -8.21 9.01
CA PRO A 146 1.40 -8.97 9.35
C PRO A 146 0.84 -9.71 8.11
N GLN A 147 0.36 -10.94 8.29
CA GLN A 147 -0.46 -11.59 7.27
C GLN A 147 -1.82 -10.91 7.27
N ILE A 148 -2.10 -10.10 6.24
CA ILE A 148 -3.39 -9.41 6.11
C ILE A 148 -4.39 -10.33 5.40
N PRO A 149 -5.55 -10.65 6.00
CA PRO A 149 -6.60 -11.41 5.33
C PRO A 149 -7.10 -10.66 4.08
N LEU A 150 -7.33 -11.38 2.97
CA LEU A 150 -7.86 -10.76 1.73
C LEU A 150 -9.25 -10.12 1.95
N ALA A 151 -10.01 -10.58 2.93
CA ALA A 151 -11.28 -9.94 3.32
C ALA A 151 -11.11 -8.47 3.76
N ALA A 152 -9.92 -8.09 4.26
CA ALA A 152 -9.59 -6.72 4.63
C ALA A 152 -9.09 -5.85 3.46
N GLU A 153 -8.92 -6.43 2.25
CA GLU A 153 -8.37 -5.77 1.06
C GLU A 153 -9.06 -4.43 0.78
N ARG A 154 -10.40 -4.41 0.83
CA ARG A 154 -11.18 -3.19 0.56
C ARG A 154 -10.77 -2.04 1.48
N TRP A 155 -10.62 -2.28 2.78
CA TRP A 155 -10.30 -1.21 3.72
C TRP A 155 -8.86 -0.76 3.60
N VAL A 156 -7.93 -1.70 3.44
CA VAL A 156 -6.51 -1.41 3.21
C VAL A 156 -6.34 -0.58 1.93
N ARG A 157 -6.99 -0.97 0.84
CA ARG A 157 -6.93 -0.22 -0.42
C ARG A 157 -7.62 1.13 -0.36
N THR A 158 -8.72 1.26 0.38
CA THR A 158 -9.37 2.56 0.60
C THR A 158 -8.45 3.50 1.38
N LEU A 159 -7.73 2.99 2.38
CA LEU A 159 -6.74 3.75 3.15
C LEU A 159 -5.56 4.15 2.27
N ALA A 160 -5.04 3.22 1.47
CA ALA A 160 -3.94 3.46 0.54
C ALA A 160 -4.32 4.45 -0.58
N GLU A 161 -5.55 4.39 -1.10
CA GLU A 161 -6.05 5.35 -2.10
C GLU A 161 -6.10 6.78 -1.55
N ALA A 162 -6.36 6.95 -0.25
CA ALA A 162 -6.31 8.27 0.37
C ALA A 162 -4.92 8.92 0.20
N GLY A 163 -3.84 8.13 0.32
CA GLY A 163 -2.47 8.60 0.12
C GLY A 163 -2.17 9.14 -1.29
N ASP A 164 -2.92 8.70 -2.30
CA ASP A 164 -2.79 9.20 -3.68
C ASP A 164 -3.29 10.65 -3.81
N PHE A 165 -4.10 11.14 -2.86
CA PHE A 165 -4.69 12.48 -2.84
C PHE A 165 -3.87 13.49 -2.03
N GLY A 166 -2.53 13.43 -2.05
CA GLY A 166 -1.65 14.29 -1.25
C GLY A 166 -1.95 15.80 -1.25
N GLY A 167 -2.48 16.33 -2.36
CA GLY A 167 -2.87 17.75 -2.50
C GLY A 167 -4.34 18.07 -2.18
N TYR A 168 -5.17 17.06 -1.93
CA TYR A 168 -6.63 17.15 -1.81
C TYR A 168 -7.09 16.57 -0.47
N VAL A 169 -6.89 17.34 0.60
CA VAL A 169 -7.18 16.93 2.00
C VAL A 169 -8.65 16.56 2.22
N GLU A 170 -9.56 17.14 1.45
CA GLU A 170 -10.98 16.78 1.47
C GLU A 170 -11.25 15.38 0.90
N GLU A 171 -10.49 14.95 -0.10
CA GLU A 171 -10.63 13.61 -0.67
C GLU A 171 -10.01 12.57 0.26
N GLN A 172 -8.86 12.87 0.87
CA GLN A 172 -8.26 12.03 1.94
C GLN A 172 -9.27 11.79 3.07
N LEU A 173 -9.83 12.88 3.62
CA LEU A 173 -10.83 12.81 4.69
C LEU A 173 -12.04 11.97 4.31
N ARG A 174 -12.55 12.11 3.07
CA ARG A 174 -13.69 11.31 2.59
C ARG A 174 -13.36 9.82 2.54
N ARG A 175 -12.19 9.41 2.04
CA ARG A 175 -11.77 8.00 1.99
C ARG A 175 -11.61 7.41 3.39
N HIS A 176 -10.91 8.12 4.29
CA HIS A 176 -10.79 7.70 5.68
C HIS A 176 -12.17 7.56 6.35
N PHE A 177 -13.09 8.48 6.07
CA PHE A 177 -14.42 8.42 6.66
C PHE A 177 -15.27 7.24 6.17
N LEU A 178 -15.06 6.71 4.95
CA LEU A 178 -15.75 5.50 4.50
C LEU A 178 -15.40 4.31 5.40
N ILE A 179 -14.13 4.18 5.76
CA ILE A 179 -13.66 3.13 6.70
C ILE A 179 -14.27 3.36 8.08
N ILE A 180 -14.25 4.61 8.57
CA ILE A 180 -14.82 4.96 9.87
C ILE A 180 -16.32 4.64 9.88
N GLU A 181 -17.07 5.07 8.88
CA GLU A 181 -18.52 4.86 8.82
C GLU A 181 -18.90 3.39 8.89
N GLU A 182 -18.10 2.51 8.28
CA GLU A 182 -18.34 1.07 8.27
C GLU A 182 -17.90 0.37 9.56
N LEU A 183 -16.70 0.66 10.07
CA LEU A 183 -16.10 -0.11 11.17
C LEU A 183 -16.40 0.47 12.55
N TRP A 184 -16.85 1.72 12.64
CA TRP A 184 -16.95 2.41 13.92
C TRP A 184 -17.95 1.77 14.88
N GLU A 185 -19.12 1.33 14.41
CA GLU A 185 -20.13 0.75 15.31
C GLU A 185 -19.63 -0.51 16.03
N THR A 186 -18.85 -1.34 15.34
CA THR A 186 -18.25 -2.56 15.88
C THR A 186 -17.13 -2.25 16.89
N TYR A 187 -16.29 -1.26 16.58
CA TYR A 187 -15.03 -1.05 17.30
C TYR A 187 -14.97 0.19 18.20
N ALA A 188 -16.00 1.04 18.23
CA ALA A 188 -15.99 2.31 18.98
C ALA A 188 -15.63 2.14 20.47
N SER A 189 -16.02 1.03 21.09
CA SER A 189 -15.72 0.71 22.49
C SER A 189 -14.22 0.51 22.77
N ARG A 190 -13.41 0.28 21.74
CA ARG A 190 -11.93 0.17 21.83
C ARG A 190 -11.22 1.52 21.83
N PHE A 191 -11.95 2.62 21.58
CA PHE A 191 -11.43 3.98 21.54
C PHE A 191 -11.77 4.74 22.82
N ASP A 192 -10.86 5.61 23.25
CA ASP A 192 -11.09 6.44 24.43
C ASP A 192 -12.11 7.55 24.18
N ASN A 193 -12.53 8.24 25.24
CA ASN A 193 -13.53 9.31 25.14
C ASN A 193 -13.08 10.46 24.23
N ALA A 194 -11.77 10.73 24.13
CA ALA A 194 -11.23 11.80 23.30
C ALA A 194 -11.34 11.44 21.81
N ASP A 195 -10.98 10.21 21.45
CA ASP A 195 -11.13 9.65 20.10
C ASP A 195 -12.61 9.59 19.68
N GLN A 196 -13.50 9.22 20.61
CA GLN A 196 -14.94 9.23 20.34
C GLN A 196 -15.50 10.63 20.08
N ALA A 197 -15.04 11.63 20.84
CA ALA A 197 -15.38 13.03 20.58
C ALA A 197 -14.83 13.49 19.23
N LYS A 198 -13.57 13.17 18.94
CA LYS A 198 -12.91 13.50 17.68
C LYS A 198 -13.63 12.91 16.47
N CYS A 199 -14.12 11.68 16.57
CA CYS A 199 -14.89 11.04 15.50
C CYS A 199 -16.18 11.81 15.16
N LYS A 200 -16.85 12.40 16.16
CA LYS A 200 -18.02 13.28 15.94
C LYS A 200 -17.63 14.57 15.20
N GLU A 201 -16.50 15.17 15.57
CA GLU A 201 -15.95 16.35 14.88
C GLU A 201 -15.60 16.03 13.42
N ILE A 202 -14.89 14.93 13.18
CA ILE A 202 -14.53 14.43 11.84
C ILE A 202 -15.80 14.25 11.00
N ARG A 203 -16.88 13.69 11.55
CA ARG A 203 -18.16 13.56 10.84
C ARG A 203 -18.73 14.92 10.41
N CYS A 204 -18.63 15.94 11.26
CA CYS A 204 -19.04 17.29 10.91
C CYS A 204 -18.19 17.85 9.76
N VAL A 205 -16.87 17.71 9.83
CA VAL A 205 -15.95 18.21 8.79
C VAL A 205 -16.11 17.44 7.48
N ARG A 206 -16.35 16.13 7.53
CA ARG A 206 -16.66 15.32 6.34
C ARG A 206 -17.91 15.87 5.64
N ASN A 207 -18.97 16.15 6.40
CA ASN A 207 -20.20 16.71 5.83
C ASN A 207 -19.96 18.11 5.25
N PHE A 208 -19.17 18.94 5.92
CA PHE A 208 -18.78 20.25 5.43
C PHE A 208 -18.09 20.20 4.07
N VAL A 209 -17.14 19.28 3.86
CA VAL A 209 -16.41 19.19 2.59
C VAL A 209 -17.15 18.41 1.51
N SER A 210 -18.19 17.64 1.85
CA SER A 210 -18.90 16.76 0.90
C SER A 210 -20.09 17.42 0.20
N HIS A 211 -20.54 18.57 0.69
CA HIS A 211 -21.67 19.30 0.13
C HIS A 211 -21.21 20.67 -0.39
N TYR A 212 -21.92 21.18 -1.40
CA TYR A 212 -21.65 22.52 -1.91
C TYR A 212 -21.91 23.59 -0.84
N ASP A 213 -23.12 23.59 -0.27
CA ASP A 213 -23.48 24.39 0.90
C ASP A 213 -24.05 23.40 1.95
N CYS A 214 -23.63 23.51 3.22
CA CYS A 214 -24.16 22.69 4.31
C CYS A 214 -24.99 23.54 5.27
N THR A 215 -26.22 23.09 5.53
CA THR A 215 -27.21 23.78 6.38
C THR A 215 -27.60 22.98 7.63
N ARG A 216 -26.95 21.82 7.87
CA ARG A 216 -27.24 20.98 9.03
C ARG A 216 -26.72 21.67 10.29
N GLU A 217 -27.60 21.94 11.26
CA GLU A 217 -27.24 22.72 12.46
C GLU A 217 -26.00 22.21 13.23
N PRO A 218 -25.80 20.90 13.45
CA PRO A 218 -24.59 20.43 14.12
C PRO A 218 -23.31 20.75 13.34
N VAL A 219 -23.38 20.78 12.01
CA VAL A 219 -22.25 21.13 11.14
C VAL A 219 -22.08 22.65 11.10
N LEU A 220 -23.17 23.41 10.94
CA LEU A 220 -23.16 24.87 10.97
C LEU A 220 -22.51 25.40 12.25
N GLY A 221 -23.01 25.00 13.42
CA GLY A 221 -22.50 25.45 14.70
C GLY A 221 -21.03 25.10 14.88
N PHE A 222 -20.64 23.87 14.56
CA PHE A 222 -19.24 23.45 14.68
C PHE A 222 -18.31 24.22 13.74
N ILE A 223 -18.68 24.37 12.47
CA ILE A 223 -17.84 25.02 11.46
C ILE A 223 -17.76 26.53 11.70
N ILE A 224 -18.87 27.21 12.02
CA ILE A 224 -18.85 28.67 12.25
C ILE A 224 -18.00 29.04 13.46
N ILE A 225 -18.03 28.23 14.53
CA ILE A 225 -17.19 28.47 15.72
C ILE A 225 -15.69 28.32 15.40
N ASN A 226 -15.33 27.34 14.58
CA ASN A 226 -13.93 26.98 14.34
C ASN A 226 -13.31 27.53 13.04
N LEU A 227 -14.16 27.96 12.10
CA LEU A 227 -13.83 28.51 10.78
C LEU A 227 -14.92 29.52 10.34
N PRO A 228 -14.97 30.72 10.96
CA PRO A 228 -16.01 31.71 10.65
C PRO A 228 -16.02 32.16 9.18
N SER A 229 -14.87 32.13 8.51
CA SER A 229 -14.73 32.49 7.08
C SER A 229 -15.50 31.56 6.14
N ALA A 230 -15.91 30.39 6.60
CA ALA A 230 -16.74 29.47 5.84
C ALA A 230 -18.24 29.80 5.86
N GLU A 231 -18.67 30.75 6.71
CA GLU A 231 -20.06 31.17 6.77
C GLU A 231 -20.48 31.92 5.50
N VAL A 232 -21.59 31.48 4.92
CA VAL A 232 -22.23 32.12 3.78
C VAL A 232 -23.65 32.50 4.17
N GLN A 233 -23.91 33.81 4.25
CA GLN A 233 -25.25 34.32 4.45
C GLN A 233 -26.02 34.26 3.13
N ARG A 234 -27.07 33.43 3.06
CA ARG A 234 -28.04 33.46 1.96
C ARG A 234 -29.24 34.31 2.39
N SER A 235 -30.05 34.71 1.40
CA SER A 235 -31.24 35.53 1.61
C SER A 235 -32.28 34.90 2.54
N SER A 236 -32.30 33.56 2.68
CA SER A 236 -33.30 32.82 3.46
C SER A 236 -32.74 31.95 4.59
N HIS A 237 -31.43 31.73 4.65
CA HIS A 237 -30.82 30.85 5.66
C HIS A 237 -29.30 31.06 5.77
N ARG A 238 -28.71 30.56 6.86
CA ARG A 238 -27.26 30.46 7.07
C ARG A 238 -26.76 29.14 6.49
N ALA A 239 -25.62 29.17 5.82
CA ALA A 239 -24.95 27.99 5.30
C ALA A 239 -23.45 28.06 5.61
N VAL A 240 -22.77 26.92 5.61
CA VAL A 240 -21.30 26.88 5.53
C VAL A 240 -20.87 26.25 4.22
N ARG A 241 -19.84 26.81 3.59
CA ARG A 241 -19.32 26.34 2.31
C ARG A 241 -17.82 26.09 2.40
N PHE A 242 -17.38 24.92 1.93
CA PHE A 242 -15.96 24.64 1.79
C PHE A 242 -15.41 25.24 0.50
N ASP A 243 -14.45 26.16 0.61
CA ASP A 243 -13.69 26.69 -0.51
C ASP A 243 -12.34 25.96 -0.63
N ARG A 244 -12.20 25.17 -1.70
CA ARG A 244 -10.96 24.42 -2.01
C ARG A 244 -9.77 25.31 -2.33
N THR A 245 -10.02 26.53 -2.79
CA THR A 245 -8.95 27.49 -3.13
C THR A 245 -8.47 28.25 -1.90
N SER A 246 -9.29 28.32 -0.84
CA SER A 246 -8.92 28.96 0.42
C SER A 246 -7.91 28.11 1.20
N GLN A 247 -6.73 28.69 1.44
CA GLN A 247 -5.69 28.04 2.25
C GLN A 247 -6.16 27.80 3.69
N GLU A 248 -6.95 28.72 4.26
CA GLU A 248 -7.47 28.60 5.61
C GLU A 248 -8.40 27.39 5.74
N HIS A 249 -9.32 27.21 4.78
CA HIS A 249 -10.24 26.08 4.74
C HIS A 249 -9.49 24.76 4.60
N ARG A 250 -8.53 24.68 3.66
CA ARG A 250 -7.70 23.47 3.51
C ARG A 250 -6.91 23.15 4.77
N THR A 251 -6.33 24.16 5.42
CA THR A 251 -5.57 24.00 6.67
C THR A 251 -6.47 23.56 7.83
N PHE A 252 -7.71 24.05 7.88
CA PHE A 252 -8.72 23.57 8.82
C PHE A 252 -9.02 22.09 8.58
N VAL A 253 -9.36 21.69 7.35
CA VAL A 253 -9.69 20.30 7.00
C VAL A 253 -8.50 19.36 7.22
N ALA A 254 -7.28 19.79 6.88
CA ALA A 254 -6.06 19.00 7.03
C ALA A 254 -5.85 18.48 8.46
N ARG A 255 -6.20 19.29 9.48
CA ARG A 255 -6.12 18.88 10.89
C ARG A 255 -6.98 17.64 11.17
N PHE A 256 -8.18 17.58 10.60
CA PHE A 256 -9.08 16.45 10.76
C PHE A 256 -8.73 15.28 9.82
N ALA A 257 -8.09 15.55 8.68
CA ALA A 257 -7.60 14.50 7.79
C ALA A 257 -6.57 13.61 8.52
N VAL A 258 -5.62 14.21 9.25
CA VAL A 258 -4.62 13.48 10.06
C VAL A 258 -5.29 12.64 11.15
N ASP A 259 -6.23 13.22 11.91
CA ASP A 259 -6.96 12.47 12.93
C ASP A 259 -7.81 11.33 12.33
N SER A 260 -8.43 11.57 11.18
CA SER A 260 -9.21 10.56 10.46
C SER A 260 -8.35 9.42 9.94
N GLU A 261 -7.13 9.70 9.47
CA GLU A 261 -6.18 8.67 9.01
C GLU A 261 -5.81 7.75 10.19
N ARG A 262 -5.43 8.35 11.32
CA ARG A 262 -5.07 7.60 12.53
C ARG A 262 -6.20 6.70 13.01
N ILE A 263 -7.43 7.23 13.07
CA ILE A 263 -8.61 6.46 13.51
C ILE A 263 -8.94 5.37 12.50
N ALA A 264 -8.99 5.69 11.20
CA ALA A 264 -9.27 4.72 10.14
C ALA A 264 -8.25 3.59 10.14
N ARG A 265 -6.95 3.90 10.19
CA ARG A 265 -5.87 2.91 10.29
C ARG A 265 -6.07 1.98 11.49
N ARG A 266 -6.33 2.53 12.67
CA ARG A 266 -6.56 1.73 13.88
C ARG A 266 -7.80 0.84 13.77
N LEU A 267 -8.87 1.31 13.12
CA LEU A 267 -10.05 0.48 12.85
C LEU A 267 -9.73 -0.68 11.91
N VAL A 268 -8.95 -0.44 10.84
CA VAL A 268 -8.50 -1.49 9.93
C VAL A 268 -7.63 -2.51 10.66
N GLU A 269 -6.70 -2.06 11.51
CA GLU A 269 -5.86 -2.94 12.31
C GLU A 269 -6.68 -3.81 13.27
N LEU A 270 -7.69 -3.26 13.94
CA LEU A 270 -8.62 -4.04 14.77
C LEU A 270 -9.42 -5.06 13.96
N ALA A 271 -9.93 -4.65 12.79
CA ALA A 271 -10.68 -5.54 11.91
C ALA A 271 -9.81 -6.68 11.36
N ILE A 272 -8.53 -6.42 11.06
CA ILE A 272 -7.57 -7.44 10.63
C ILE A 272 -7.32 -8.47 11.74
N VAL A 273 -7.26 -8.05 13.01
CA VAL A 273 -7.02 -8.95 14.15
C VAL A 273 -8.21 -9.88 14.41
N ASP A 274 -9.43 -9.45 14.09
CA ASP A 274 -10.65 -10.23 14.31
C ASP A 274 -10.99 -11.21 13.16
N LEU A 275 -10.32 -11.08 12.00
CA LEU A 275 -10.49 -11.91 10.80
C LEU A 275 -9.55 -13.12 10.79
#